data_AF-A0A1H3N9D0-F1
#
_entry.id   AF-A0A1H3N9D0-F1
#
_cell.length_a   1.000
_cell.length_b   1.000
_cell.length_c   1.000
_cell.angle_alpha   90.00
_cell.angle_beta   90.00
_cell.angle_gamma   90.00
#
_symmetry.space_group_name_H-M   'P 1'
#
loop_
_entity.id
_entity.type
_entity.pdbx_description
1 polymer ?
#
loop_
_entity_poly.entity_id
_entity_poly.type
_entity_poly.pdbx_seq_one_letter_code
_entity_poly.pdbx_strand_id
1 'polypeptide(L)'
;MTNARPQKETGAVLNMPGGHAHGTASRRQNQPDAGCKTLHVEIGPKRTSWCRGGRVRELLARAAVPTVFDRARRAWAVPTNRVDDVLVVAEHTERRFVTVEEVAS
;
A
#
# COMPACT_ATOMS: atom_id res chain seq x y z
N MET A 1 -57.58 26.90 8.58
CA MET A 1 -58.39 25.75 8.10
C MET A 1 -57.76 24.50 8.67
N THR A 2 -58.43 23.89 9.63
CA THR A 2 -57.99 22.72 10.40
C THR A 2 -58.53 21.47 9.72
N ASN A 3 -57.68 20.52 9.34
CA ASN A 3 -58.12 19.21 8.86
C ASN A 3 -57.65 18.10 9.80
N ALA A 4 -58.58 17.21 10.11
CA ALA A 4 -58.49 16.16 11.11
C ALA A 4 -58.44 14.76 10.46
N ARG A 5 -57.53 13.90 10.97
CA ARG A 5 -57.60 12.41 11.17
C ARG A 5 -57.76 11.49 9.92
N PRO A 6 -57.54 10.14 9.99
CA PRO A 6 -57.14 9.25 11.10
C PRO A 6 -56.00 8.21 10.78
N GLN A 7 -55.74 7.35 11.78
CA GLN A 7 -54.73 6.28 11.91
C GLN A 7 -54.85 5.07 10.96
N LYS A 8 -53.73 4.33 10.83
CA LYS A 8 -53.73 2.86 10.80
C LYS A 8 -52.55 2.31 11.64
N GLU A 9 -52.87 1.63 12.72
CA GLU A 9 -52.02 0.64 13.39
C GLU A 9 -51.73 -0.53 12.43
N THR A 10 -50.55 -1.16 12.55
CA THR A 10 -50.37 -2.61 12.79
C THR A 10 -48.87 -2.92 12.72
N GLY A 11 -48.35 -3.65 13.72
CA GLY A 11 -47.15 -4.47 13.55
C GLY A 11 -46.03 -4.18 14.54
N ALA A 12 -46.17 -4.73 15.75
CA ALA A 12 -45.05 -4.91 16.67
C ALA A 12 -43.99 -5.84 16.05
N VAL A 13 -42.73 -5.45 16.10
CA VAL A 13 -41.60 -6.39 16.15
C VAL A 13 -40.63 -5.94 17.23
N LEU A 14 -40.55 -6.75 18.28
CA LEU A 14 -39.50 -6.75 19.29
C LEU A 14 -38.13 -6.74 18.61
N ASN A 15 -37.30 -5.73 18.88
CA ASN A 15 -35.89 -5.76 18.50
C ASN A 15 -35.06 -6.14 19.73
N MET A 16 -34.78 -7.43 19.89
CA MET A 16 -33.83 -7.94 20.86
C MET A 16 -32.39 -7.55 20.45
N PRO A 17 -31.49 -7.26 21.41
CA PRO A 17 -30.07 -7.01 21.15
C PRO A 17 -29.30 -8.34 21.17
N GLY A 18 -28.52 -8.63 20.12
CA GLY A 18 -27.57 -9.74 20.15
C GLY A 18 -27.45 -10.46 18.82
N GLY A 19 -26.48 -10.04 18.01
CA GLY A 19 -26.11 -10.71 16.78
C GLY A 19 -24.75 -10.23 16.34
N HIS A 20 -23.72 -11.02 16.66
CA HIS A 20 -22.32 -10.72 16.46
C HIS A 20 -22.05 -10.37 14.99
N ALA A 21 -21.68 -9.11 14.74
CA ALA A 21 -21.13 -8.67 13.46
C ALA A 21 -19.74 -9.33 13.29
N HIS A 22 -19.71 -10.53 12.71
CA HIS A 22 -18.47 -11.07 12.15
C HIS A 22 -18.11 -10.22 10.94
N GLY A 23 -17.12 -9.35 11.18
CA GLY A 23 -16.62 -8.36 10.25
C GLY A 23 -16.31 -8.96 8.89
N THR A 24 -16.85 -8.32 7.88
CA THR A 24 -16.38 -8.31 6.51
C THR A 24 -14.97 -7.73 6.46
N ALA A 25 -13.97 -8.53 6.82
CA ALA A 25 -12.56 -8.19 6.63
C ALA A 25 -12.13 -8.48 5.17
N SER A 26 -12.84 -7.87 4.22
CA SER A 26 -12.38 -7.71 2.84
C SER A 26 -12.46 -6.23 2.48
N ARG A 27 -11.72 -5.41 3.25
CA ARG A 27 -11.58 -3.96 3.04
C ARG A 27 -10.32 -3.42 3.72
N ARG A 28 -9.15 -3.90 3.29
CA ARG A 28 -7.85 -3.26 3.63
C ARG A 28 -6.91 -3.15 2.42
N GLN A 29 -7.45 -2.84 1.24
CA GLN A 29 -6.64 -2.49 0.06
C GLN A 29 -6.96 -1.08 -0.49
N ASN A 30 -7.57 -0.21 0.31
CA ASN A 30 -7.85 1.14 -0.16
C ASN A 30 -7.87 2.16 0.99
N GLN A 31 -6.69 2.40 1.57
CA GLN A 31 -6.45 3.59 2.38
C GLN A 31 -5.29 4.35 1.73
N PRO A 32 -5.46 5.65 1.44
CA PRO A 32 -4.61 6.39 0.50
C PRO A 32 -3.17 6.50 1.01
N ASP A 33 -2.25 6.09 0.14
CA ASP A 33 -0.78 6.09 0.21
C ASP A 33 -0.12 7.49 0.39
N ALA A 34 -0.74 8.40 1.16
CA ALA A 34 -0.28 9.78 1.30
C ALA A 34 0.82 9.97 2.37
N GLY A 35 1.12 8.94 3.17
CA GLY A 35 2.17 8.99 4.20
C GLY A 35 3.03 7.72 4.31
N CYS A 36 2.66 6.63 3.63
CA CYS A 36 3.43 5.40 3.64
C CYS A 36 4.60 5.51 2.68
N LYS A 37 5.80 5.69 3.23
CA LYS A 37 7.06 5.60 2.49
C LYS A 37 7.41 4.13 2.26
N THR A 38 6.56 3.35 1.61
CA THR A 38 6.88 1.95 1.31
C THR A 38 7.88 1.91 0.16
N LEU A 39 8.95 1.12 0.33
CA LEU A 39 9.88 0.79 -0.73
C LEU A 39 9.71 -0.69 -1.02
N HIS A 40 9.42 -1.01 -2.27
CA HIS A 40 9.34 -2.38 -2.74
C HIS A 40 10.51 -2.65 -3.68
N VAL A 41 11.26 -3.69 -3.39
CA VAL A 41 12.46 -4.09 -4.11
C VAL A 41 12.30 -5.51 -4.62
N GLU A 42 12.33 -5.66 -5.94
CA GLU A 42 12.35 -6.96 -6.62
C GLU A 42 13.80 -7.27 -6.99
N ILE A 43 14.40 -8.29 -6.37
CA ILE A 43 15.74 -8.76 -6.72
C ILE A 43 15.62 -9.63 -7.97
N GLY A 44 16.24 -9.17 -9.06
CA GLY A 44 16.22 -9.90 -10.32
C GLY A 44 17.26 -11.02 -10.37
N PRO A 45 17.09 -11.98 -11.30
CA PRO A 45 17.89 -13.21 -11.40
C PRO A 45 19.34 -13.00 -11.86
N LYS A 46 19.74 -11.75 -12.17
CA LYS A 46 21.09 -11.43 -12.67
C LYS A 46 21.70 -10.28 -11.88
N ARG A 47 21.94 -9.14 -12.55
CA ARG A 47 22.64 -7.97 -12.01
C ARG A 47 21.74 -6.75 -11.88
N THR A 48 20.44 -6.93 -12.08
CA THR A 48 19.46 -5.85 -12.05
C THR A 48 18.38 -6.19 -11.05
N SER A 49 18.08 -5.24 -10.18
CA SER A 49 16.93 -5.26 -9.28
C SER A 49 16.02 -4.08 -9.60
N TRP A 50 14.75 -4.18 -9.23
CA TRP A 50 13.76 -3.15 -9.53
C TRP A 50 13.16 -2.57 -8.26
N CYS A 51 13.16 -1.24 -8.17
CA CYS A 51 12.63 -0.51 -7.03
C CYS A 51 11.36 0.25 -7.44
N ARG A 52 10.31 0.13 -6.64
CA ARG A 52 9.06 0.89 -6.78
C ARG A 52 8.56 1.38 -5.42
N GLY A 53 7.72 2.41 -5.43
CA GLY A 53 7.15 3.00 -4.23
C GLY A 53 7.13 4.52 -4.25
N GLY A 54 6.53 5.11 -3.22
CA GLY A 54 6.42 6.57 -3.08
C GLY A 54 7.80 7.22 -2.98
N ARG A 55 8.02 8.34 -3.70
CA ARG A 55 9.29 9.10 -3.70
C ARG A 55 10.55 8.25 -3.92
N VAL A 56 10.44 7.15 -4.66
CA VAL A 56 11.58 6.25 -4.92
C VAL A 56 12.71 6.95 -5.68
N ARG A 57 12.38 7.88 -6.59
CA ARG A 57 13.38 8.63 -7.35
C ARG A 57 14.27 9.52 -6.48
N GLU A 58 13.68 10.20 -5.50
CA GLU A 58 14.43 11.01 -4.53
C GLU A 58 15.31 10.14 -3.65
N LEU A 59 14.80 8.99 -3.21
CA LEU A 59 15.53 8.04 -2.41
C LEU A 59 16.75 7.47 -3.15
N LEU A 60 16.57 7.08 -4.42
CA LEU A 60 17.65 6.55 -5.24
C LEU A 60 18.71 7.62 -5.55
N ALA A 61 18.29 8.88 -5.74
CA ALA A 61 19.22 10.00 -5.88
C ALA A 61 20.06 10.21 -4.61
N ARG A 62 19.45 10.08 -3.43
CA ARG A 62 20.17 10.18 -2.13
C ARG A 62 21.14 9.02 -1.91
N ALA A 63 20.78 7.82 -2.34
CA ALA A 63 21.66 6.67 -2.30
C ALA A 63 22.83 6.75 -3.31
N ALA A 64 22.83 7.77 -4.18
CA ALA A 64 23.85 7.95 -5.22
C ALA A 64 24.08 6.68 -6.06
N VAL A 65 22.98 5.98 -6.37
CA VAL A 65 23.01 4.76 -7.20
C VAL A 65 22.65 5.10 -8.64
N PRO A 66 23.31 4.48 -9.64
CA PRO A 66 22.90 4.62 -11.02
C PRO A 66 21.55 3.94 -11.22
N THR A 67 20.66 4.61 -11.94
CA THR A 67 19.28 4.14 -12.15
C THR A 67 18.84 4.31 -13.59
N VAL A 68 17.99 3.39 -14.05
CA VAL A 68 17.30 3.50 -15.34
C VAL A 68 15.83 3.20 -15.11
N PHE A 69 14.93 4.00 -15.67
CA PHE A 69 13.49 3.71 -15.57
C PHE A 69 13.09 2.63 -16.58
N ASP A 70 12.61 1.50 -16.09
CA ASP A 70 12.05 0.41 -16.88
C ASP A 70 10.55 0.65 -17.09
N ARG A 71 10.17 0.95 -18.34
CA ARG A 71 8.76 1.22 -18.70
C ARG A 71 7.88 -0.02 -18.64
N ALA A 72 8.41 -1.21 -18.91
CA ALA A 72 7.63 -2.45 -18.93
C ALA A 72 7.19 -2.83 -17.51
N ARG A 73 8.11 -2.66 -16.54
CA ARG A 73 7.84 -2.93 -15.12
C ARG A 73 7.32 -1.73 -14.34
N ARG A 74 7.33 -0.53 -14.95
CA ARG A 74 7.02 0.77 -14.31
C ARG A 74 7.83 0.97 -13.01
N ALA A 75 9.09 0.55 -13.03
CA ALA A 75 9.97 0.52 -11.86
C ALA A 75 11.36 1.08 -12.21
N TRP A 76 12.11 1.48 -11.19
CA TRP A 76 13.49 1.94 -11.35
C TRP A 76 14.43 0.74 -11.26
N ALA A 77 15.11 0.45 -12.35
CA ALA A 77 16.16 -0.55 -12.39
C ALA A 77 17.43 0.00 -11.71
N VAL A 78 17.99 -0.78 -10.80
CA VAL A 78 19.25 -0.55 -10.09
C VAL A 78 20.17 -1.76 -10.23
N PRO A 79 21.50 -1.59 -10.25
CA PRO A 79 22.41 -2.71 -10.12
C PRO A 79 22.18 -3.45 -8.80
N THR A 80 22.04 -4.77 -8.84
CA THR A 80 21.76 -5.59 -7.64
C THR A 80 22.80 -5.38 -6.54
N ASN A 81 24.07 -5.22 -6.90
CA ASN A 81 25.17 -4.95 -5.95
C ASN A 81 25.13 -3.57 -5.28
N ARG A 82 24.18 -2.71 -5.65
CA ARG A 82 23.95 -1.38 -5.07
C ARG A 82 22.61 -1.30 -4.34
N VAL A 83 21.85 -2.39 -4.30
CA VAL A 83 20.57 -2.44 -3.61
C VAL A 83 20.76 -2.25 -2.11
N ASP A 84 21.82 -2.80 -1.52
CA ASP A 84 22.11 -2.62 -0.09
C ASP A 84 22.22 -1.14 0.29
N ASP A 85 22.86 -0.31 -0.54
CA ASP A 85 22.95 1.14 -0.32
C ASP A 85 21.56 1.80 -0.31
N VAL A 86 20.66 1.35 -1.20
CA VAL A 86 19.27 1.81 -1.27
C VAL A 86 18.49 1.40 -0.02
N LEU A 87 18.67 0.16 0.46
CA LEU A 87 18.04 -0.36 1.67
C LEU A 87 18.49 0.42 2.90
N VAL A 88 19.80 0.65 3.05
CA VAL A 88 20.39 1.43 4.15
C VAL A 88 19.80 2.84 4.20
N VAL A 89 19.72 3.55 3.06
CA VAL A 89 19.12 4.89 3.01
C VAL A 89 17.61 4.85 3.31
N ALA A 90 16.90 3.84 2.80
CA ALA A 90 15.47 3.67 3.05
C ALA A 90 15.17 3.46 4.55
N GLU A 91 15.91 2.56 5.19
CA GLU A 91 15.72 2.17 6.58
C GLU A 91 16.21 3.25 7.54
N HIS A 92 17.47 3.67 7.42
CA HIS A 92 18.09 4.55 8.40
C HIS A 92 17.73 6.02 8.24
N THR A 93 17.71 6.53 7.01
CA THR A 93 17.48 7.96 6.76
C THR A 93 15.99 8.29 6.73
N GLU A 94 15.19 7.41 6.13
CA GLU A 94 13.79 7.71 5.84
C GLU A 94 12.78 6.94 6.69
N ARG A 95 13.25 5.95 7.48
CA ARG A 95 12.43 5.04 8.30
C ARG A 95 11.28 4.42 7.51
N ARG A 96 11.61 3.92 6.33
CA ARG A 96 10.66 3.33 5.38
C ARG A 96 10.35 1.88 5.74
N PHE A 97 9.13 1.46 5.44
CA PHE A 97 8.79 0.05 5.40
C PHE A 97 9.31 -0.53 4.09
N VAL A 98 10.26 -1.46 4.18
CA VAL A 98 10.88 -2.06 3.00
C VAL A 98 10.37 -3.49 2.82
N THR A 99 9.92 -3.79 1.62
CA THR A 99 9.57 -5.15 1.21
C THR A 99 10.57 -5.57 0.14
N VAL A 100 11.27 -6.67 0.39
CA VAL A 100 12.21 -7.26 -0.56
C VAL A 100 11.62 -8.59 -1.02
N GLU A 101 11.49 -8.76 -2.33
CA GLU A 101 11.03 -9.99 -2.97
C GLU A 101 12.13 -10.51 -3.90
N GLU A 102 12.46 -11.78 -3.77
CA GLU A 102 13.35 -12.46 -4.71
C GLU A 102 12.52 -13.03 -5.86
N VAL A 103 12.82 -12.59 -7.08
CA VAL A 103 12.12 -13.08 -8.28
C VAL A 103 12.95 -14.21 -8.87
N ALA A 104 12.65 -15.45 -8.44
CA ALA A 104 13.20 -16.65 -9.06
C ALA A 104 12.67 -16.78 -10.51
N SER A 105 13.58 -17.06 -11.45
CA SER A 105 13.23 -17.45 -12.83
C SER A 105 13.05 -18.95 -12.96
#